data_AF-A0A2E1P0N9-F1
#
_entry.id   AF-A0A2E1P0N9-F1
#
_cell.length_a   1.000
_cell.length_b   1.000
_cell.length_c   1.000
_cell.angle_alpha   90.00
_cell.angle_beta   90.00
_cell.angle_gamma   90.00
#
_symmetry.space_group_name_H-M   'P 1'
#
loop_
_entity.id
_entity.type
_entity.pdbx_description
1 polymer ?
#
loop_
_entity_poly.entity_id
_entity_poly.type
_entity_poly.pdbx_seq_one_letter_code
_entity_poly.pdbx_strand_id
1 'polypeptide(L)'
;MNAQRKRALTASLLLILSSLAGCLGNDLEDEAVNEESLGTVLVSTYHVGELASAVGGDLVTVEMMSTMNVPVHDYEPSGQDLIRLSNADVFLYHGLDLEPWVDGAIADLSADGPMVASTHGMPTGETTLDYETMLISQLCTSLNSPGTTDVHILAEHAEDADELHSDDAAHNMAFPEDDHDEDHHNEDAHDEDDHDDHAEDGHDDHDE
;
A
#
# COMPACT_ATOMS: atom_id res chain seq x y z
N MET A 1 -28.91 -70.37 0.50
CA MET A 1 -27.87 -69.48 -0.07
C MET A 1 -26.49 -70.00 0.32
N ASN A 2 -25.74 -70.54 -0.65
CA ASN A 2 -24.46 -71.23 -0.40
C ASN A 2 -23.44 -70.33 0.29
N ALA A 3 -22.69 -70.86 1.25
CA ALA A 3 -21.68 -70.13 2.01
C ALA A 3 -20.63 -69.45 1.10
N GLN A 4 -20.35 -70.04 -0.06
CA GLN A 4 -19.48 -69.46 -1.08
C GLN A 4 -20.09 -68.22 -1.77
N ARG A 5 -21.40 -68.19 -2.00
CA ARG A 5 -22.10 -67.01 -2.54
C ARG A 5 -22.15 -65.87 -1.53
N LYS A 6 -22.28 -66.18 -0.23
CA LYS A 6 -22.22 -65.19 0.84
C LYS A 6 -20.82 -64.57 0.96
N ARG A 7 -19.76 -65.38 0.87
CA ARG A 7 -18.36 -64.92 0.88
C ARG A 7 -18.01 -64.04 -0.34
N ALA A 8 -18.51 -64.39 -1.52
CA ALA A 8 -18.33 -63.57 -2.73
C ALA A 8 -19.04 -62.21 -2.60
N LEU A 9 -20.26 -62.18 -2.05
CA LEU A 9 -20.99 -60.94 -1.81
C LEU A 9 -20.31 -60.04 -0.78
N THR A 10 -19.77 -60.61 0.32
CA THR A 10 -19.04 -59.83 1.33
C THR A 10 -17.73 -59.27 0.80
N ALA A 11 -16.99 -60.02 -0.04
CA ALA A 11 -15.74 -59.55 -0.64
C ALA A 11 -15.98 -58.42 -1.66
N SER A 12 -17.04 -58.53 -2.47
CA SER A 12 -17.40 -57.48 -3.43
C SER A 12 -17.86 -56.20 -2.73
N LEU A 13 -18.58 -56.32 -1.61
CA LEU A 13 -19.00 -55.17 -0.81
C LEU A 13 -17.80 -54.43 -0.18
N LEU A 14 -16.83 -55.17 0.34
CA LEU A 14 -15.60 -54.60 0.92
C LEU A 14 -14.75 -53.83 -0.10
N LEU A 15 -14.65 -54.34 -1.34
CA LEU A 15 -13.94 -53.65 -2.42
C LEU A 15 -14.61 -52.34 -2.85
N ILE A 16 -15.94 -52.32 -2.89
CA ILE A 16 -16.71 -51.11 -3.23
C ILE A 16 -16.56 -50.05 -2.13
N LEU A 17 -16.66 -50.43 -0.84
CA LEU A 17 -16.48 -49.47 0.26
C LEU A 17 -15.06 -48.91 0.35
N SER A 18 -14.04 -49.70 -0.01
CA SER A 18 -12.64 -49.23 -0.02
C SER A 18 -12.38 -48.18 -1.11
N SER A 19 -13.16 -48.20 -2.19
CA SER A 19 -13.05 -47.23 -3.28
C SER A 19 -13.64 -45.86 -2.93
N LEU A 20 -14.50 -45.79 -1.91
CA LEU A 20 -15.15 -44.55 -1.48
C LEU A 20 -14.30 -43.74 -0.48
N ALA A 21 -13.36 -44.39 0.21
CA ALA A 21 -12.43 -43.73 1.14
C ALA A 21 -11.38 -42.85 0.43
N GLY A 22 -11.17 -43.03 -0.88
CA GLY A 22 -10.23 -42.22 -1.67
C GLY A 22 -10.81 -40.92 -2.22
N CYS A 23 -12.14 -40.75 -2.24
CA CYS A 23 -12.79 -39.52 -2.75
C CYS A 23 -13.09 -38.49 -1.65
N LEU A 24 -12.81 -38.85 -0.39
CA LEU A 24 -12.78 -37.94 0.76
C LEU A 24 -11.33 -37.62 1.16
N GLY A 25 -10.39 -37.81 0.24
CA GLY A 25 -9.08 -37.18 0.30
C GLY A 25 -9.31 -35.69 0.10
N ASN A 26 -9.21 -34.95 1.20
CA ASN A 26 -9.08 -33.51 1.19
C ASN A 26 -8.07 -33.14 0.09
N ASP A 27 -8.46 -32.30 -0.86
CA ASP A 27 -7.53 -31.50 -1.66
C ASP A 27 -6.76 -30.62 -0.66
N LEU A 28 -5.84 -31.24 0.07
CA LEU A 28 -4.65 -30.57 0.52
C LEU A 28 -3.83 -30.48 -0.75
N GLU A 29 -3.95 -29.33 -1.41
CA GLU A 29 -2.75 -28.74 -1.99
C GLU A 29 -1.68 -28.88 -0.90
N ASP A 30 -0.78 -29.85 -1.07
CA ASP A 30 0.49 -29.88 -0.36
C ASP A 30 1.17 -28.57 -0.79
N GLU A 31 0.83 -27.48 -0.10
CA GLU A 31 1.71 -26.34 0.06
C GLU A 31 2.99 -26.97 0.55
N ALA A 32 3.97 -27.06 -0.35
CA ALA A 32 5.27 -27.60 -0.04
C ALA A 32 5.76 -26.81 1.17
N VAL A 33 5.72 -27.45 2.35
CA VAL A 33 6.27 -26.87 3.56
C VAL A 33 7.75 -26.71 3.23
N ASN A 34 8.13 -25.49 2.88
CA ASN A 34 9.51 -25.16 2.61
C ASN A 34 10.25 -25.46 3.92
N GLU A 35 11.12 -26.48 3.93
CA GLU A 35 11.89 -26.84 5.12
C GLU A 35 12.80 -25.68 5.59
N GLU A 36 12.87 -24.58 4.83
CA GLU A 36 13.55 -23.32 5.15
C GLU A 36 12.60 -22.14 5.50
N SER A 37 11.30 -22.37 5.74
CA SER A 37 10.41 -21.29 6.20
C SER A 37 10.82 -20.77 7.59
N LEU A 38 11.05 -19.47 7.69
CA LEU A 38 11.49 -18.72 8.87
C LEU A 38 10.34 -18.37 9.82
N GLY A 39 9.08 -18.53 9.39
CA GLY A 39 7.90 -18.25 10.23
C GLY A 39 6.75 -17.58 9.48
N THR A 40 5.75 -17.17 10.25
CA THR A 40 4.54 -16.52 9.76
C THR A 40 4.57 -15.01 10.02
N VAL A 41 4.36 -14.23 8.96
CA VAL A 41 4.19 -12.77 9.00
C VAL A 41 2.71 -12.46 8.77
N LEU A 42 2.03 -12.03 9.82
CA LEU A 42 0.65 -11.57 9.73
C LEU A 42 0.63 -10.09 9.32
N VAL A 43 -0.24 -9.71 8.38
CA VAL A 43 -0.30 -8.35 7.84
C VAL A 43 -1.71 -7.76 7.89
N SER A 44 -1.82 -6.45 8.17
CA SER A 44 -3.14 -5.78 8.25
C SER A 44 -3.78 -5.52 6.89
N THR A 45 -2.98 -5.22 5.87
CA THR A 45 -3.42 -4.82 4.53
C THR A 45 -2.63 -5.53 3.45
N TYR A 46 -3.23 -5.64 2.26
CA TYR A 46 -2.60 -6.27 1.11
C TYR A 46 -1.27 -5.60 0.73
N HIS A 47 -1.20 -4.27 0.74
CA HIS A 47 0.02 -3.54 0.40
C HIS A 47 1.18 -3.85 1.36
N VAL A 48 0.90 -3.96 2.67
CA VAL A 48 1.89 -4.40 3.66
C VAL A 48 2.30 -5.85 3.40
N GLY A 49 1.36 -6.70 3.00
CA GLY A 49 1.62 -8.07 2.56
C GLY A 49 2.56 -8.17 1.35
N GLU A 50 2.36 -7.33 0.35
CA GLU A 50 3.25 -7.27 -0.84
C GLU A 50 4.66 -6.82 -0.46
N LEU A 51 4.80 -5.84 0.45
CA LEU A 51 6.09 -5.43 0.98
C LEU A 51 6.79 -6.57 1.72
N ALA A 52 6.07 -7.26 2.60
CA ALA A 52 6.60 -8.40 3.35
C ALA A 52 7.01 -9.55 2.41
N SER A 53 6.19 -9.85 1.40
CA SER A 53 6.46 -10.89 0.41
C SER A 53 7.65 -10.54 -0.49
N ALA A 54 7.79 -9.28 -0.89
CA ALA A 54 8.92 -8.82 -1.70
C ALA A 54 10.27 -8.94 -0.96
N VAL A 55 10.27 -8.77 0.36
CA VAL A 55 11.48 -8.86 1.20
C VAL A 55 11.76 -10.31 1.63
N GLY A 56 10.73 -11.01 2.12
CA GLY A 56 10.87 -12.36 2.66
C GLY A 56 10.85 -13.47 1.60
N GLY A 57 10.24 -13.23 0.44
CA GLY A 57 10.08 -14.22 -0.62
C GLY A 57 9.47 -15.53 -0.10
N ASP A 58 9.99 -16.65 -0.58
CA ASP A 58 9.54 -18.00 -0.20
C ASP A 58 10.02 -18.45 1.20
N LEU A 59 10.74 -17.59 1.93
CA LEU A 59 11.27 -17.89 3.26
C LEU A 59 10.26 -17.57 4.37
N VAL A 60 9.16 -16.90 4.09
CA VAL A 60 8.15 -16.56 5.10
C VAL A 60 6.75 -16.84 4.58
N THR A 61 5.85 -17.21 5.48
CA THR A 61 4.43 -17.34 5.15
C THR A 61 3.75 -16.02 5.48
N VAL A 62 3.29 -15.28 4.45
CA VAL A 62 2.57 -14.03 4.65
C VAL A 62 1.06 -14.29 4.69
N GLU A 63 0.41 -13.91 5.79
CA GLU A 63 -1.04 -14.10 5.99
C GLU A 63 -1.74 -12.79 6.29
N MET A 64 -2.97 -12.63 5.80
CA MET A 64 -3.80 -11.47 6.10
C MET A 64 -4.49 -11.60 7.47
N MET A 65 -4.46 -10.52 8.24
CA MET A 65 -5.20 -10.39 9.50
C MET A 65 -6.71 -10.46 9.26
N SER A 66 -7.24 -9.62 8.35
CA SER A 66 -8.63 -9.75 7.92
C SER A 66 -8.76 -10.78 6.80
N THR A 67 -9.57 -11.82 7.03
CA THR A 67 -9.98 -12.78 5.99
C THR A 67 -11.30 -12.40 5.33
N MET A 68 -11.92 -11.30 5.79
CA MET A 68 -13.17 -10.78 5.27
C MET A 68 -12.94 -9.62 4.31
N ASN A 69 -13.82 -9.46 3.33
CA ASN A 69 -13.81 -8.31 2.44
C ASN A 69 -14.47 -7.08 3.10
N VAL A 70 -13.81 -6.56 4.15
CA VAL A 70 -14.22 -5.38 4.93
C VAL A 70 -13.10 -4.33 4.83
N PRO A 71 -13.41 -3.03 4.67
CA PRO A 71 -12.40 -1.99 4.72
C PRO A 71 -11.59 -2.05 6.02
N VAL A 72 -10.26 -1.88 5.93
CA VAL A 72 -9.37 -2.09 7.08
C VAL A 72 -9.67 -1.18 8.28
N HIS A 73 -10.16 0.03 8.03
CA HIS A 73 -10.55 0.99 9.07
C HIS A 73 -11.85 0.62 9.80
N ASP A 74 -12.72 -0.19 9.15
CA ASP A 74 -13.98 -0.69 9.72
C ASP A 74 -13.84 -2.12 10.26
N TYR A 75 -12.68 -2.74 10.08
CA TYR A 75 -12.44 -4.12 10.51
C TYR A 75 -12.37 -4.22 12.04
N GLU A 76 -12.96 -5.29 12.56
CA GLU A 76 -12.88 -5.65 13.98
C GLU A 76 -12.34 -7.08 14.10
N PRO A 77 -11.18 -7.29 14.75
CA PRO A 77 -10.62 -8.62 14.99
C PRO A 77 -11.58 -9.54 15.75
N SER A 78 -11.86 -10.72 15.20
CA SER A 78 -12.52 -11.78 15.94
C SER A 78 -11.56 -12.46 16.91
N GLY A 79 -12.09 -13.24 17.86
CA GLY A 79 -11.26 -14.03 18.76
C GLY A 79 -10.35 -15.05 18.05
N GLN A 80 -10.73 -15.53 16.86
CA GLN A 80 -9.84 -16.39 16.06
C GLN A 80 -8.68 -15.59 15.47
N ASP A 81 -8.91 -14.33 15.10
CA ASP A 81 -7.87 -13.47 14.54
C ASP A 81 -6.84 -13.10 15.61
N LEU A 82 -7.29 -12.84 16.84
CA LEU A 82 -6.40 -12.63 17.98
C LEU A 82 -5.56 -13.88 18.32
N ILE A 83 -6.12 -15.08 18.15
CA ILE A 83 -5.36 -16.34 18.29
C ILE A 83 -4.31 -16.45 17.19
N ARG A 84 -4.65 -16.13 15.93
CA ARG A 84 -3.68 -16.13 14.83
C ARG A 84 -2.56 -15.11 15.07
N LEU A 85 -2.92 -13.88 15.46
CA LEU A 85 -1.99 -12.83 15.85
C LEU A 85 -1.04 -13.30 16.94
N SER A 86 -1.55 -13.92 18.02
CA SER A 86 -0.72 -14.40 19.12
C SER A 86 0.22 -15.56 18.74
N ASN A 87 -0.03 -16.27 17.64
CA ASN A 87 0.80 -17.38 17.17
C ASN A 87 1.71 -17.00 16.00
N ALA A 88 1.60 -15.77 15.48
CA ALA A 88 2.49 -15.27 14.44
C ALA A 88 3.88 -14.95 15.02
N ASP A 89 4.90 -14.93 14.17
CA ASP A 89 6.24 -14.50 14.54
C ASP A 89 6.40 -12.99 14.41
N VAL A 90 5.76 -12.41 13.38
CA VAL A 90 5.75 -10.98 13.10
C VAL A 90 4.34 -10.53 12.74
N PHE A 91 3.92 -9.37 13.25
CA PHE A 91 2.75 -8.65 12.80
C PHE A 91 3.16 -7.28 12.23
N LEU A 92 2.90 -7.07 10.95
CA LEU A 92 3.13 -5.81 10.27
C LEU A 92 1.80 -5.12 9.93
N TYR A 93 1.70 -3.84 10.23
CA TYR A 93 0.52 -3.05 9.90
C TYR A 93 0.88 -1.73 9.22
N HIS A 94 -0.11 -1.01 8.67
CA HIS A 94 0.15 0.23 7.96
C HIS A 94 0.63 1.32 8.93
N GLY A 95 -0.14 1.55 10.00
CA GLY A 95 0.10 2.66 10.93
C GLY A 95 -0.59 3.94 10.45
N LEU A 96 -0.25 5.09 11.06
CA LEU A 96 -0.90 6.39 10.83
C LEU A 96 -2.43 6.33 11.00
N ASP A 97 -2.89 5.60 12.02
CA ASP A 97 -4.31 5.44 12.40
C ASP A 97 -5.22 4.81 11.31
N LEU A 98 -4.66 4.16 10.29
CA LEU A 98 -5.45 3.43 9.29
C LEU A 98 -6.20 2.24 9.92
N GLU A 99 -5.61 1.62 10.94
CA GLU A 99 -6.14 0.46 11.66
C GLU A 99 -6.40 0.78 13.14
N PRO A 100 -7.52 1.46 13.47
CA PRO A 100 -7.80 1.93 14.84
C PRO A 100 -7.96 0.79 15.86
N TRP A 101 -8.16 -0.43 15.39
CA TRP A 101 -8.28 -1.64 16.21
C TRP A 101 -6.93 -2.24 16.66
N VAL A 102 -5.80 -1.84 16.06
CA VAL A 102 -4.49 -2.49 16.30
C VAL A 102 -4.07 -2.37 17.76
N ASP A 103 -4.15 -1.17 18.35
CA ASP A 103 -3.74 -0.95 19.74
C ASP A 103 -4.50 -1.85 20.72
N GLY A 104 -5.81 -2.05 20.48
CA GLY A 104 -6.62 -2.97 21.26
C GLY A 104 -6.25 -4.44 21.03
N ALA A 105 -5.94 -4.82 19.78
CA ALA A 105 -5.58 -6.18 19.43
C ALA A 105 -4.23 -6.63 20.02
N ILE A 106 -3.29 -5.70 20.17
CA ILE A 106 -1.93 -6.00 20.67
C ILE A 106 -1.75 -5.80 22.18
N ALA A 107 -2.70 -5.13 22.86
CA ALA A 107 -2.57 -4.73 24.26
C ALA A 107 -2.30 -5.89 25.24
N ASP A 108 -2.86 -7.06 24.96
CA ASP A 108 -2.77 -8.26 25.81
C ASP A 108 -1.83 -9.35 25.25
N LEU A 109 -1.01 -9.03 24.25
CA LEU A 109 -0.02 -9.99 23.75
C LEU A 109 0.99 -10.33 24.86
N SER A 110 1.34 -11.62 24.95
CA SER A 110 2.34 -12.08 25.91
C SER A 110 3.73 -11.54 25.57
N ALA A 111 4.67 -11.60 26.52
CA ALA A 111 6.06 -11.23 26.27
C ALA A 111 6.75 -12.12 25.20
N ASP A 112 6.20 -13.30 24.96
CA ASP A 112 6.63 -14.24 23.92
C ASP A 112 5.78 -14.11 22.63
N GLY A 113 4.98 -13.05 22.50
CA GLY A 113 4.15 -12.78 21.33
C GLY A 113 4.94 -12.28 20.12
N PRO A 114 4.26 -12.02 18.98
CA PRO A 114 4.92 -11.59 17.75
C PRO A 114 5.68 -10.28 17.93
N MET A 115 6.71 -10.08 17.11
CA MET A 115 7.24 -8.74 16.87
C MET A 115 6.18 -7.90 16.15
N VAL A 116 5.82 -6.75 16.71
CA VAL A 116 4.82 -5.83 16.12
C VAL A 116 5.51 -4.59 15.58
N ALA A 117 5.23 -4.21 14.33
CA ALA A 117 5.75 -2.97 13.74
C ALA A 117 4.79 -2.36 12.70
N SER A 118 4.71 -1.03 12.66
CA SER A 118 4.06 -0.31 11.56
C SER A 118 5.05 -0.08 10.41
N THR A 119 4.52 -0.04 9.19
CA THR A 119 5.30 0.27 7.97
C THR A 119 5.42 1.77 7.73
N HIS A 120 4.45 2.55 8.20
CA HIS A 120 4.45 4.00 8.14
C HIS A 120 4.47 4.60 9.55
N GLY A 121 5.13 5.74 9.66
CA GLY A 121 5.21 6.56 10.85
C GLY A 121 5.33 8.01 10.46
N MET A 122 4.91 8.90 11.35
CA MET A 122 5.11 10.33 11.15
C MET A 122 6.62 10.64 11.09
N PRO A 123 7.02 11.65 10.30
CA PRO A 123 8.36 12.21 10.40
C PRO A 123 8.68 12.57 11.85
N THR A 124 9.95 12.43 12.22
CA THR A 124 10.37 12.63 13.61
C THR A 124 10.09 14.07 14.05
N GLY A 125 9.29 14.22 15.12
CA GLY A 125 8.93 15.53 15.69
C GLY A 125 7.54 16.05 15.33
N GLU A 126 6.82 15.38 14.42
CA GLU A 126 5.46 15.74 14.03
C GLU A 126 4.41 14.98 14.86
N THR A 127 3.32 15.64 15.23
CA THR A 127 2.17 15.01 15.89
C THR A 127 1.02 14.80 14.92
N THR A 128 0.18 13.78 15.15
CA THR A 128 -0.98 13.47 14.28
C THR A 128 -1.89 14.69 14.08
N LEU A 129 -2.06 15.50 15.12
CA LEU A 129 -2.86 16.73 15.06
C LEU A 129 -2.26 17.77 14.10
N ASP A 130 -0.93 17.89 14.01
CA ASP A 130 -0.30 18.87 13.10
C ASP A 130 -0.52 18.49 11.63
N TYR A 131 -0.56 17.20 11.31
CA TYR A 131 -0.88 16.70 9.96
C TYR A 131 -2.38 16.82 9.61
N GLU A 132 -3.27 16.54 10.57
CA GLU A 132 -4.71 16.82 10.44
C GLU A 132 -4.99 18.34 10.29
N THR A 133 -4.19 19.19 10.95
CA THR A 133 -4.34 20.65 10.89
C THR A 133 -3.74 21.25 9.63
N MET A 134 -2.68 20.64 9.07
CA MET A 134 -2.21 20.93 7.71
C MET A 134 -3.36 20.74 6.71
N LEU A 135 -4.13 19.65 6.85
CA LEU A 135 -5.30 19.41 6.01
C LEU A 135 -6.41 20.44 6.26
N ILE A 136 -6.71 20.87 7.49
CA ILE A 136 -7.79 21.86 7.68
C ILE A 136 -7.42 23.23 7.13
N SER A 137 -6.20 23.72 7.36
CA SER A 137 -5.80 25.04 6.89
C SER A 137 -5.61 25.09 5.37
N GLN A 138 -5.01 24.06 4.76
CA GLN A 138 -4.89 23.95 3.30
C GLN A 138 -6.24 23.63 2.63
N LEU A 139 -7.10 22.79 3.22
CA LEU A 139 -8.45 22.55 2.71
C LEU A 139 -9.30 23.82 2.82
N CYS A 140 -9.23 24.57 3.93
CA CYS A 140 -9.93 25.86 4.05
C CYS A 140 -9.35 26.91 3.09
N THR A 141 -8.05 26.89 2.82
CA THR A 141 -7.42 27.78 1.83
C THR A 141 -7.79 27.34 0.42
N SER A 142 -7.89 26.06 0.10
CA SER A 142 -8.30 25.55 -1.21
C SER A 142 -9.80 25.75 -1.48
N LEU A 143 -10.65 25.57 -0.46
CA LEU A 143 -12.10 25.79 -0.55
C LEU A 143 -12.51 27.26 -0.50
N ASN A 144 -11.69 28.15 0.09
CA ASN A 144 -11.96 29.59 0.19
C ASN A 144 -11.01 30.49 -0.62
N SER A 145 -9.94 29.95 -1.21
CA SER A 145 -9.33 30.53 -2.42
C SER A 145 -10.40 30.53 -3.50
N PRO A 146 -10.37 31.51 -4.42
CA PRO A 146 -11.57 31.93 -5.11
C PRO A 146 -11.99 30.91 -6.20
N GLY A 147 -12.62 29.80 -5.78
CA GLY A 147 -13.18 28.75 -6.65
C GLY A 147 -14.35 29.20 -7.54
N THR A 148 -14.64 30.49 -7.61
CA THR A 148 -15.54 31.09 -8.59
C THR A 148 -14.81 31.89 -9.66
N THR A 149 -13.53 32.23 -9.47
CA THR A 149 -12.76 33.00 -10.45
C THR A 149 -12.09 32.05 -11.45
N ASP A 150 -11.51 30.93 -11.00
CA ASP A 150 -10.87 29.97 -11.90
C ASP A 150 -11.85 29.26 -12.84
N VAL A 151 -13.07 28.98 -12.38
CA VAL A 151 -14.13 28.41 -13.25
C VAL A 151 -14.62 29.43 -14.28
N HIS A 152 -14.52 30.74 -13.98
CA HIS A 152 -14.90 31.81 -14.90
C HIS A 152 -13.76 32.12 -15.90
N ILE A 153 -12.51 32.09 -15.44
CA ILE A 153 -11.31 32.24 -16.27
C ILE A 153 -11.16 31.07 -17.24
N LEU A 154 -11.42 29.82 -16.84
CA LEU A 154 -11.42 28.68 -17.77
C LEU A 154 -12.50 28.75 -18.86
N ALA A 155 -13.57 29.51 -18.63
CA ALA A 155 -14.66 29.69 -19.59
C ALA A 155 -14.45 30.88 -20.53
N GLU A 156 -13.72 31.92 -20.11
CA GLU A 156 -13.57 33.18 -20.85
C GLU A 156 -12.12 33.50 -21.28
N HIS A 157 -11.10 33.03 -20.54
CA HIS A 157 -9.67 33.30 -20.73
C HIS A 157 -8.80 32.09 -20.30
N ALA A 158 -8.92 30.97 -21.00
CA ALA A 158 -8.23 29.73 -20.66
C ALA A 158 -6.68 29.81 -20.69
N GLU A 159 -6.12 30.88 -21.28
CA GLU A 159 -4.69 31.16 -21.32
C GLU A 159 -4.14 31.86 -20.07
N ASP A 160 -5.02 32.37 -19.19
CA ASP A 160 -4.67 33.04 -17.93
C ASP A 160 -4.91 32.13 -16.70
N ALA A 161 -5.22 30.85 -16.92
CA ALA A 161 -5.35 29.89 -15.82
C ALA A 161 -3.96 29.52 -15.28
N ASP A 162 -3.74 29.73 -13.98
CA ASP A 162 -2.52 29.29 -13.31
C ASP A 162 -2.30 27.79 -13.54
N GLU A 163 -1.07 27.40 -13.91
CA GLU A 163 -0.70 26.00 -14.07
C GLU A 163 -0.82 25.29 -12.71
N LEU A 164 -1.55 24.17 -12.69
CA LEU A 164 -1.73 23.38 -11.48
C LEU A 164 -0.42 22.65 -11.14
N HIS A 165 0.46 23.30 -10.39
CA HIS A 165 1.68 22.69 -9.90
C HIS A 165 1.36 21.75 -8.71
N SER A 166 1.98 20.57 -8.70
CA SER A 166 1.79 19.49 -7.70
C SER A 166 2.75 19.62 -6.50
N ASP A 167 3.37 20.77 -6.35
CA ASP A 167 4.42 21.09 -5.38
C ASP A 167 3.94 21.03 -3.92
N ASP A 168 2.67 21.34 -3.64
CA ASP A 168 2.11 21.22 -2.29
C ASP A 168 1.96 19.76 -1.79
N ALA A 169 2.06 18.75 -2.68
CA ALA A 169 2.02 17.33 -2.33
C ALA A 169 3.41 16.67 -2.30
N ALA A 170 4.46 17.38 -2.71
CA ALA A 170 5.79 16.82 -2.87
C ALA A 170 6.62 16.99 -1.59
N HIS A 171 6.32 16.19 -0.57
CA HIS A 171 7.36 15.90 0.43
C HIS A 171 8.44 15.04 -0.26
N ASN A 172 9.60 15.65 -0.49
CA ASN A 172 10.73 15.02 -1.14
C ASN A 172 11.27 13.91 -0.22
N MET A 173 10.85 12.67 -0.46
CA MET A 173 11.36 11.47 0.21
C MET A 173 12.75 11.15 -0.35
N ALA A 174 13.72 12.02 -0.10
CA ALA A 174 15.11 11.72 -0.33
C ALA A 174 15.62 10.88 0.84
N PHE A 175 16.29 9.76 0.53
CA PHE A 175 17.08 9.04 1.52
C PHE A 175 18.16 9.99 2.07
N PRO A 176 18.57 9.86 3.35
CA PRO A 176 19.63 10.69 3.91
C PRO A 176 20.86 10.60 3.01
N GLU A 177 21.34 11.74 2.52
CA GLU A 177 22.58 11.77 1.73
C GLU A 177 23.75 11.39 2.65
N ASP A 178 24.51 10.37 2.24
CA ASP A 178 25.81 10.07 2.84
C ASP A 178 26.77 11.20 2.43
N ASP A 179 27.18 12.01 3.41
CA ASP A 179 28.15 13.08 3.25
C ASP A 179 29.50 12.50 2.77
N HIS A 180 29.72 12.50 1.46
CA HIS A 180 31.03 12.25 0.85
C HIS A 180 31.45 13.47 0.05
N ASP A 181 32.31 14.27 0.69
CA ASP A 181 33.03 15.40 0.11
C ASP A 181 33.91 14.93 -1.07
N GLU A 182 33.45 15.12 -2.29
CA GLU A 182 34.27 14.99 -3.50
C GLU A 182 34.40 16.37 -4.17
N ASP A 183 35.47 17.07 -3.80
CA ASP A 183 35.94 18.31 -4.43
C ASP A 183 36.31 18.07 -5.91
N HIS A 184 35.55 18.60 -6.87
CA HIS A 184 36.07 18.77 -8.23
C HIS A 184 35.59 20.04 -8.94
N HIS A 185 36.55 20.94 -9.17
CA HIS A 185 36.56 22.03 -10.14
C HIS A 185 36.28 21.54 -11.58
N ASN A 186 35.53 22.30 -12.41
CA ASN A 186 36.12 23.21 -13.42
C ASN A 186 35.06 23.89 -14.33
N GLU A 187 35.51 25.01 -14.87
CA GLU A 187 35.00 26.04 -15.78
C GLU A 187 34.22 25.56 -17.04
N ASP A 188 33.28 26.39 -17.53
CA ASP A 188 33.43 27.12 -18.81
C ASP A 188 32.23 28.04 -19.13
N ALA A 189 32.56 29.28 -19.51
CA ALA A 189 31.67 30.35 -19.91
C ALA A 189 31.60 30.43 -21.45
N HIS A 190 30.44 30.79 -22.01
CA HIS A 190 30.34 31.35 -23.36
C HIS A 190 29.18 32.35 -23.47
N ASP A 191 29.57 33.62 -23.67
CA ASP A 191 28.77 34.78 -24.12
C ASP A 191 28.61 34.78 -25.66
N GLU A 192 27.80 35.76 -26.15
CA GLU A 192 27.81 36.42 -27.49
C GLU A 192 26.85 35.81 -28.55
N ASP A 193 26.04 36.50 -29.37
CA ASP A 193 25.77 37.90 -29.80
C ASP A 193 24.43 37.86 -30.60
N ASP A 194 23.49 38.82 -30.58
CA ASP A 194 23.40 40.18 -31.17
C ASP A 194 22.92 40.27 -32.66
N HIS A 195 21.99 41.22 -32.91
CA HIS A 195 21.58 41.86 -34.20
C HIS A 195 20.83 41.05 -35.30
N ASP A 196 19.95 41.57 -36.18
CA ASP A 196 19.27 42.85 -36.47
C ASP A 196 18.22 42.55 -37.59
N ASP A 197 17.19 43.40 -37.78
CA ASP A 197 16.83 44.05 -39.07
C ASP A 197 15.32 44.41 -39.27
N HIS A 198 15.16 45.61 -39.82
CA HIS A 198 13.96 46.45 -39.98
C HIS A 198 13.19 46.27 -41.32
N ALA A 199 12.01 46.92 -41.35
CA ALA A 199 11.35 47.63 -42.48
C ALA A 199 10.33 46.85 -43.34
N GLU A 200 9.21 47.39 -43.88
CA GLU A 200 8.48 48.69 -43.88
C GLU A 200 7.16 48.46 -44.69
N ASP A 201 6.33 49.50 -44.85
CA ASP A 201 5.17 49.68 -45.77
C ASP A 201 3.77 49.35 -45.16
N GLY A 202 2.75 50.22 -45.15
CA GLY A 202 2.56 51.58 -45.65
C GLY A 202 1.04 51.95 -45.58
N HIS A 203 0.76 53.17 -45.11
CA HIS A 203 -0.37 54.09 -45.40
C HIS A 203 -1.81 53.59 -45.71
N ASP A 204 -2.82 54.09 -44.99
CA ASP A 204 -3.64 55.24 -45.44
C ASP A 204 -4.75 55.60 -44.43
N ASP A 205 -4.78 56.86 -44.02
CA ASP A 205 -5.88 57.53 -43.32
C ASP A 205 -6.99 57.90 -44.31
N HIS A 206 -8.26 57.86 -43.89
CA HIS A 206 -9.29 58.74 -44.44
C HIS A 206 -10.44 58.97 -43.43
N ASP A 207 -10.64 60.26 -43.14
CA ASP A 207 -11.67 60.90 -42.31
C ASP A 207 -13.12 60.71 -42.82
N GLU A 208 -14.08 60.67 -41.88
CA GLU A 208 -15.13 61.70 -41.68
C GLU A 208 -15.88 61.51 -40.34
#